data_AF-A0A8S0SA07-F1
#
_entry.id   AF-A0A8S0SA07-F1
#
_cell.length_a   1.000
_cell.length_b   1.000
_cell.length_c   1.000
_cell.angle_alpha   90.00
_cell.angle_beta   90.00
_cell.angle_gamma   90.00
#
_symmetry.space_group_name_H-M   'P 1'
#
loop_
_entity.id
_entity.type
_entity.pdbx_description
1 polymer ?
#
loop_
_entity_poly.entity_id
_entity_poly.type
_entity_poly.pdbx_seq_one_letter_code
_entity_poly.pdbx_strand_id
1 'polypeptide(L)'
;MDILIVNCGLFSPTPLLSAMVVNIYKLRSNIKSFNPSGMGCSAGLMSIDLAWDLLQVHPNANALVVNTDIITLNYYHGSKRAMLLQNSLFHVDVVGYLFIYF
;
A
#
# COMPACT_ATOMS: atom_id res chain seq x y z
N MET A 1 4.02 -2.37 16.77
CA MET A 1 3.88 -2.01 15.35
C MET A 1 5.25 -1.58 14.92
N ASP A 2 5.94 -2.51 14.28
CA ASP A 2 7.39 -2.51 14.14
C ASP A 2 7.77 -2.41 12.65
N ILE A 3 6.89 -2.95 11.81
CA ILE A 3 6.94 -2.86 10.36
C ILE A 3 5.61 -2.31 9.86
N LEU A 4 5.69 -1.32 8.95
CA LEU A 4 4.54 -0.77 8.23
C LEU A 4 4.84 -0.84 6.73
N ILE A 5 4.00 -1.52 5.98
CA ILE A 5 4.08 -1.58 4.53
C ILE A 5 2.84 -0.88 4.00
N VAL A 6 3.00 0.30 3.39
CA VAL A 6 1.91 1.01 2.73
C VAL A 6 2.16 0.99 1.24
N ASN A 7 1.40 0.21 0.51
CA ASN A 7 1.45 0.17 -0.95
C ASN A 7 0.36 1.05 -1.54
N CYS A 8 0.75 1.88 -2.52
CA CYS A 8 -0.20 2.48 -3.43
C CYS A 8 0.23 2.28 -4.89
N GLY A 9 -0.54 1.49 -5.64
CA GLY A 9 -0.13 0.99 -6.96
C GLY A 9 0.09 2.07 -8.02
N LEU A 10 -0.59 3.22 -7.90
CA LEU A 10 -0.65 4.28 -8.91
C LEU A 10 -0.28 5.68 -8.38
N PHE A 11 0.00 5.82 -7.09
CA PHE A 11 0.27 7.12 -6.48
C PHE A 11 1.27 7.04 -5.32
N SER A 12 2.46 7.59 -5.53
CA SER A 12 3.48 7.73 -4.47
C SER A 12 3.80 9.21 -4.25
N PRO A 13 2.95 9.96 -3.50
CA PRO A 13 3.22 11.36 -3.18
C PRO A 13 4.46 11.47 -2.30
N THR A 14 5.12 12.63 -2.36
CA THR A 14 6.14 13.02 -1.39
C THR A 14 5.55 14.11 -0.49
N PRO A 15 5.46 13.93 0.84
CA PRO A 15 6.00 12.83 1.63
C PRO A 15 5.23 11.51 1.42
N LEU A 16 5.94 10.39 1.55
CA LEU A 16 5.43 9.04 1.33
C LEU A 16 4.15 8.77 2.15
N LEU A 17 3.17 8.09 1.56
CA LEU A 17 1.93 7.66 2.24
C LEU A 17 2.22 6.95 3.57
N SER A 18 3.25 6.10 3.59
CA SER A 18 3.73 5.43 4.81
C SER A 18 4.18 6.42 5.89
N ALA A 19 4.93 7.46 5.53
CA ALA A 19 5.37 8.51 6.47
C ALA A 19 4.20 9.34 6.98
N MET A 20 3.19 9.58 6.12
CA MET A 20 1.97 10.29 6.49
C MET A 20 1.16 9.49 7.51
N VAL A 21 1.01 8.17 7.32
CA VAL A 21 0.35 7.25 8.27
C VAL A 21 1.10 7.23 9.60
N VAL A 22 2.44 7.14 9.59
CA VAL A 22 3.26 7.20 10.82
C VAL A 22 3.02 8.50 11.59
N ASN A 23 2.99 9.63 10.89
CA ASN A 23 2.81 10.94 11.50
C ASN A 23 1.38 11.16 12.04
N ILE A 24 0.35 10.76 11.28
CA ILE A 24 -1.06 10.93 11.65
C ILE A 24 -1.42 10.03 12.83
N TYR A 25 -1.05 8.75 12.78
CA TYR A 25 -1.36 7.77 13.81
C TYR A 25 -0.36 7.76 14.97
N LYS A 26 0.62 8.68 14.96
CA LYS A 26 1.68 8.81 15.98
C LYS A 26 2.35 7.47 16.28
N LEU A 27 2.66 6.71 15.21
CA LEU A 27 3.35 5.43 15.34
C LEU A 27 4.77 5.66 15.90
N ARG A 28 5.35 4.63 16.53
CA ARG A 28 6.70 4.71 17.10
C ARG A 28 7.70 5.17 16.03
N SER A 29 8.62 6.06 16.42
CA SER A 29 9.64 6.61 15.52
C SER A 29 10.63 5.57 14.97
N ASN A 30 10.73 4.39 15.58
CA ASN A 30 11.59 3.30 15.08
C ASN A 30 10.89 2.35 14.10
N ILE A 31 9.64 2.63 13.71
CA ILE A 31 8.89 1.76 12.81
C ILE A 31 9.56 1.72 11.43
N LYS A 32 9.78 0.52 10.90
CA LYS A 32 10.31 0.34 9.55
C LYS A 32 9.17 0.51 8.56
N SER A 33 9.20 1.59 7.80
CA SER A 33 8.15 1.90 6.82
C SER A 33 8.59 1.60 5.39
N PHE A 34 7.81 0.82 4.64
CA PHE A 34 8.05 0.45 3.24
C PHE A 34 6.89 0.94 2.36
N ASN A 35 7.19 1.36 1.14
CA ASN A 35 6.19 1.72 0.13
C ASN A 35 6.60 1.13 -1.23
N PRO A 36 6.34 -0.17 -1.46
CA PRO A 36 6.49 -0.72 -2.80
C PRO A 36 5.49 -0.02 -3.73
N SER A 37 5.93 0.34 -4.93
CA SER A 37 5.13 1.05 -5.93
C SER A 37 5.42 0.47 -7.32
N GLY A 38 4.48 0.58 -8.26
CA GLY A 38 4.68 0.18 -9.66
C GLY A 38 4.27 -1.27 -10.01
N MET A 39 3.67 -2.01 -9.06
CA MET A 39 3.24 -3.40 -9.28
C MET A 39 1.76 -3.55 -9.66
N GLY A 40 0.99 -2.45 -9.67
CA GLY A 40 -0.43 -2.46 -10.04
C GLY A 40 -1.27 -3.36 -9.14
N CYS A 41 -2.25 -4.06 -9.72
CA CYS A 41 -3.18 -4.94 -8.99
C CYS A 41 -2.49 -6.10 -8.23
N SER A 42 -1.28 -6.47 -8.63
CA SER A 42 -0.49 -7.53 -7.97
C SER A 42 0.20 -7.06 -6.70
N ALA A 43 0.23 -5.74 -6.46
CA ALA A 43 0.98 -5.16 -5.37
C ALA A 43 0.50 -5.66 -4.00
N GLY A 44 -0.78 -6.00 -3.84
CA GLY A 44 -1.30 -6.58 -2.59
C GLY A 44 -0.63 -7.89 -2.19
N LEU A 45 -0.44 -8.81 -3.13
CA LEU A 45 0.25 -10.08 -2.88
C LEU A 45 1.73 -9.85 -2.57
N MET A 46 2.39 -8.93 -3.27
CA MET A 46 3.80 -8.64 -3.03
C MET A 46 4.02 -7.93 -1.69
N SER A 47 3.07 -7.11 -1.23
CA SER A 47 3.09 -6.54 0.12
C SER A 47 3.00 -7.60 1.21
N ILE A 48 2.22 -8.66 0.99
CA ILE A 48 2.07 -9.79 1.91
C ILE A 48 3.35 -10.63 1.93
N ASP A 49 3.91 -10.93 0.77
CA ASP A 49 5.18 -11.66 0.63
C ASP A 49 6.33 -10.93 1.33
N LEU A 50 6.43 -9.61 1.14
CA LEU A 50 7.40 -8.78 1.84
C LEU A 50 7.17 -8.77 3.36
N ALA A 51 5.92 -8.73 3.82
CA ALA A 51 5.61 -8.81 5.25
C ALA A 51 6.07 -10.16 5.83
N TRP A 52 5.85 -11.24 5.09
CA TRP A 52 6.24 -12.59 5.48
C TRP A 52 7.77 -12.72 5.64
N ASP A 53 8.52 -12.25 4.65
CA ASP A 53 9.99 -12.25 4.71
C ASP A 53 10.52 -11.39 5.87
N LEU A 54 9.92 -10.22 6.11
CA LEU A 54 10.34 -9.36 7.21
C LEU A 54 10.04 -9.97 8.59
N LEU A 55 8.90 -10.64 8.75
CA LEU A 55 8.54 -11.32 10.00
C LEU A 55 9.44 -12.52 10.30
N GLN A 56 9.92 -13.23 9.27
CA GLN A 56 10.90 -14.32 9.47
C GLN A 56 12.24 -13.82 10.02
N VAL A 57 12.69 -12.63 9.59
CA VAL A 57 13.96 -12.03 10.03
C VAL A 57 13.83 -11.31 11.38
N HIS A 58 12.61 -10.87 11.75
CA HIS A 58 12.34 -10.10 12.96
C HIS A 58 11.37 -10.88 13.87
N PRO A 59 11.85 -11.84 14.68
CA PRO A 59 10.99 -12.56 15.63
C PRO A 59 10.36 -11.59 16.63
N ASN A 60 9.10 -11.84 17.01
CA ASN A 60 8.32 -11.03 17.95
C ASN A 60 7.97 -9.60 17.44
N ALA A 61 7.98 -9.40 16.12
CA ALA A 61 7.60 -8.14 15.47
C ALA A 61 6.17 -8.20 14.92
N ASN A 62 5.51 -7.05 14.88
CA ASN A 62 4.20 -6.90 14.24
C ASN A 62 4.33 -6.11 12.94
N ALA A 63 3.75 -6.66 11.86
CA ALA A 63 3.72 -6.04 10.54
C ALA A 63 2.30 -5.62 10.16
N LEU A 64 2.11 -4.35 9.83
CA LEU A 64 0.86 -3.83 9.27
C LEU A 64 1.05 -3.57 7.77
N VAL A 65 0.23 -4.21 6.95
CA VAL A 65 0.18 -4.02 5.50
C VAL A 65 -1.07 -3.23 5.15
N VAL A 66 -0.91 -2.10 4.48
CA VAL A 66 -2.00 -1.27 3.98
C VAL A 66 -1.85 -1.17 2.47
N ASN A 67 -2.82 -1.70 1.74
CA ASN A 67 -2.90 -1.61 0.30
C ASN A 67 -3.98 -0.60 -0.06
N THR A 68 -3.65 0.42 -0.85
CA THR A 68 -4.63 1.39 -1.35
C THR A 68 -4.45 1.62 -2.85
N ASP A 69 -5.54 1.62 -3.59
CA ASP A 69 -5.53 1.91 -5.02
C ASP A 69 -6.23 3.25 -5.28
N ILE A 70 -5.45 4.28 -5.59
CA ILE A 70 -5.95 5.61 -5.91
C ILE A 70 -5.93 5.78 -7.44
N ILE A 71 -7.06 5.54 -8.08
CA ILE A 71 -7.18 5.58 -9.55
C ILE A 71 -7.56 6.99 -10.06
N THR A 72 -7.95 7.88 -9.16
CA THR A 72 -8.43 9.24 -9.48
C THR A 72 -7.44 10.05 -10.33
N LEU A 73 -6.14 9.79 -10.21
CA LEU A 73 -5.10 10.45 -11.02
C LEU A 73 -5.01 9.94 -12.46
N ASN A 74 -5.52 8.74 -12.73
CA ASN A 74 -5.52 8.13 -14.06
C ASN A 74 -6.94 8.11 -14.66
N TYR A 75 -7.84 8.97 -14.18
CA TYR A 75 -9.20 9.04 -14.70
C TYR A 75 -9.21 9.54 -16.14
N TYR A 76 -9.77 8.75 -17.05
CA TYR A 76 -9.77 9.08 -18.48
C TYR A 76 -10.93 10.02 -18.81
N HIS A 77 -10.63 11.26 -19.20
CA HIS A 77 -11.64 12.26 -19.58
C HIS A 77 -12.05 12.24 -21.07
N GLY A 78 -11.45 11.37 -21.89
CA GLY A 78 -11.77 11.32 -23.32
C GLY A 78 -12.97 10.44 -23.65
N SER A 79 -13.29 10.34 -24.95
CA SER A 79 -14.47 9.61 -25.46
C SER A 79 -14.14 8.26 -26.12
N LYS A 80 -12.86 7.83 -26.12
CA LYS A 80 -12.49 6.52 -26.66
C LYS A 80 -13.04 5.40 -25.78
N ARG A 81 -13.98 4.63 -26.34
CA ARG A 81 -14.68 3.53 -25.64
C ARG A 81 -13.75 2.51 -24.96
N ALA A 82 -12.61 2.18 -25.58
CA ALA A 82 -11.63 1.26 -25.00
C ALA A 82 -10.94 1.82 -23.75
N MET A 83 -10.76 3.14 -23.65
CA MET A 83 -10.12 3.80 -22.51
C MET A 83 -11.14 4.14 -21.40
N LEU A 84 -12.43 4.28 -21.75
CA LEU A 84 -13.51 4.44 -20.76
C LEU A 84 -13.73 3.19 -19.90
N LEU A 85 -13.31 2.01 -20.38
CA LEU A 85 -13.39 0.77 -19.62
C LEU A 85 -12.67 0.89 -18.27
N GLN A 86 -11.53 1.59 -18.25
CA GLN A 86 -10.74 1.84 -17.04
C GLN A 86 -11.56 2.61 -15.98
N ASN A 87 -12.37 3.58 -16.39
CA ASN A 87 -13.19 4.36 -15.47
C ASN A 87 -14.34 3.54 -14.84
N SER A 88 -14.76 2.45 -15.47
CA SER A 88 -15.84 1.59 -14.96
C SER A 88 -15.34 0.37 -14.19
N LEU A 89 -14.13 -0.13 -14.51
CA LEU A 89 -13.52 -1.30 -13.86
C LEU A 89 -12.82 -0.95 -12.55
N PHE A 90 -12.13 0.18 -12.51
CA PHE A 90 -11.30 0.55 -11.37
C PHE A 90 -12.00 1.59 -10.50
N HIS A 91 -12.15 1.29 -9.22
CA HIS A 91 -12.68 2.18 -8.19
C HIS A 91 -11.68 2.31 -7.05
N VAL A 92 -11.77 3.40 -6.30
CA VAL A 92 -10.85 3.63 -5.18
C VAL A 92 -11.15 2.64 -4.07
N ASP A 93 -10.16 1.83 -3.73
CA ASP A 93 -10.25 0.81 -2.68
C ASP A 93 -9.11 0.95 -1.68
N VAL A 94 -9.39 0.58 -0.43
CA VAL A 94 -8.42 0.49 0.66
C VAL A 94 -8.62 -0.82 1.38
N VAL A 95 -7.56 -1.62 1.49
CA VAL A 95 -7.54 -2.91 2.21
C VAL A 95 -6.36 -2.92 3.18
N GLY A 96 -6.63 -3.26 4.44
CA GLY A 96 -5.61 -3.38 5.48
C GLY A 96 -5.51 -4.80 6.03
N TYR A 97 -4.29 -5.32 6.17
CA TYR A 97 -3.96 -6.60 6.77
C TYR A 97 -3.00 -6.41 7.94
N LEU A 98 -3.32 -6.96 9.10
CA LEU A 98 -2.42 -6.98 10.26
C LEU A 98 -1.88 -8.39 10.45
N PHE A 99 -0.56 -8.53 10.42
CA PHE A 99 0.16 -9.78 10.69
C PHE A 99 0.88 -9.68 12.03
N ILE A 100 0.57 -10.63 12.91
CA ILE A 100 1.17 -10.76 14.25
C ILE A 100 1.94 -12.07 14.25
N TYR A 101 3.26 -12.01 14.42
CA TYR A 101 4.14 -13.18 14.46
C TYR A 101 4.70 -13.30 15.88
N PHE A 102 4.32 -14.36 16.58
CA PHE A 102 4.75 -14.66 17.97
C PHE A 102 6.04 -15.47 17.99
#